data_AF-A0A7J9BGB5-F1
#
_entry.id   AF-A0A7J9BGB5-F1
#
_cell.length_a   1.000
_cell.length_b   1.000
_cell.length_c   1.000
_cell.angle_alpha   90.00
_cell.angle_beta   90.00
_cell.angle_gamma   90.00
#
_symmetry.space_group_name_H-M   'P 1'
#
loop_
_entity.id
_entity.type
_entity.pdbx_description
1 polymer ?
#
loop_
_entity_poly.entity_id
_entity_poly.type
_entity_poly.pdbx_seq_one_letter_code
_entity_poly.pdbx_strand_id
1 'polypeptide(L)'
;MQARMVAMEEGKDQASAIRTSISRTLPLRLLLFCLLFAVLAIGLSIICMYSLRFFIFQQTVAPSTFRPWFEEVHTIERWIRPPTNLWHSINDNELLWRASFVPKIKQYPFLRVPKIAFMFLTKGPLPLAPLWDRFFKGNERHCSIYVHALPSYLAGYPQSSAFHRRQIPSQ
;
A
#
# COMPACT_ATOMS: atom_id res chain seq x y z
N MET A 1 22.23 -47.16 81.91
CA MET A 1 23.28 -46.66 80.99
C MET A 1 23.70 -47.85 80.14
N GLN A 2 23.63 -47.92 78.81
CA GLN A 2 23.40 -46.98 77.72
C GLN A 2 22.61 -47.72 76.62
N ALA A 3 21.69 -47.03 75.97
CA ALA A 3 21.11 -47.46 74.72
C ALA A 3 22.14 -47.29 73.58
N ARG A 4 22.20 -48.24 72.64
CA ARG A 4 22.88 -48.04 71.36
C ARG A 4 22.03 -48.58 70.23
N MET A 5 21.49 -47.64 69.46
CA MET A 5 20.86 -47.81 68.16
C MET A 5 21.85 -48.43 67.16
N VAL A 6 21.37 -49.31 66.29
CA VAL A 6 21.78 -49.34 64.87
C VAL A 6 20.58 -49.78 64.03
N ALA A 7 20.22 -48.91 63.09
CA ALA A 7 19.28 -49.11 62.01
C ALA A 7 20.02 -49.58 60.74
N MET A 8 19.34 -50.31 59.86
CA MET A 8 19.54 -50.35 58.41
C MET A 8 18.24 -50.92 57.81
N GLU A 9 17.50 -50.11 57.04
CA GLU A 9 17.56 -50.05 55.55
C GLU A 9 16.98 -51.35 54.96
N GLU A 10 16.02 -51.37 54.04
CA GLU A 10 15.99 -50.61 52.79
C GLU A 10 14.68 -50.98 52.08
N GLY A 11 13.97 -50.00 51.52
CA GLY A 11 12.75 -50.32 50.80
C GLY A 11 12.02 -49.10 50.27
N LYS A 12 12.37 -48.75 49.03
CA LYS A 12 11.46 -48.20 48.01
C LYS A 12 11.38 -46.68 47.90
N ASP A 13 12.38 -46.10 47.25
CA ASP A 13 12.24 -44.81 46.53
C ASP A 13 13.27 -44.67 45.38
N GLN A 14 13.21 -45.56 44.38
CA GLN A 14 14.01 -45.42 43.14
C GLN A 14 13.21 -44.86 41.94
N ALA A 15 11.95 -44.47 42.10
CA ALA A 15 11.10 -44.07 40.96
C ALA A 15 10.96 -42.55 40.74
N SER A 16 11.36 -41.70 41.69
CA SER A 16 11.08 -40.25 41.63
C SER A 16 12.24 -39.39 41.09
N ALA A 17 13.48 -39.90 41.13
CA ALA A 17 14.67 -39.10 40.79
C ALA A 17 15.03 -39.07 39.28
N ILE A 18 14.47 -39.96 38.46
CA ILE A 18 14.86 -40.09 37.05
C ILE A 18 14.14 -39.06 36.15
N ARG A 19 13.08 -38.39 36.64
CA ARG A 19 12.20 -37.57 35.78
C ARG A 19 12.66 -36.12 35.56
N THR A 20 13.73 -35.64 36.19
CA THR A 20 14.06 -34.20 36.19
C THR A 20 15.35 -33.80 35.47
N SER A 21 16.11 -34.72 34.85
CA SER A 21 17.45 -34.40 34.32
C SER A 21 17.59 -34.38 32.78
N ILE A 22 16.58 -34.79 31.99
CA ILE A 22 16.70 -34.90 30.51
C ILE A 22 16.11 -33.68 29.75
N SER A 23 15.92 -32.53 30.41
CA SER A 23 15.24 -31.37 29.80
C SER A 23 16.12 -30.16 29.47
N ARG A 24 17.45 -30.23 29.63
CA ARG A 24 18.29 -29.01 29.74
C ARG A 24 19.15 -28.61 28.52
N THR A 25 19.30 -29.44 27.49
CA THR A 25 20.19 -29.11 26.34
C THR A 25 19.44 -28.77 25.03
N LEU A 26 18.23 -29.31 24.84
CA LEU A 26 17.36 -28.99 23.71
C LEU A 26 16.61 -27.64 23.81
N PRO A 27 16.23 -27.08 24.99
CA PRO A 27 15.50 -25.80 25.01
C PRO A 27 16.42 -24.62 24.73
N LEU A 28 17.71 -24.69 25.03
CA LEU A 28 18.61 -23.55 24.91
C LEU A 28 18.93 -23.22 23.44
N ARG A 29 19.12 -24.25 22.60
CA ARG A 29 19.33 -24.07 21.15
C ARG A 29 18.07 -23.55 20.48
N LEU A 30 16.90 -24.11 20.81
CA LEU A 30 15.62 -23.63 20.30
C LEU A 30 15.34 -22.18 20.73
N LEU A 31 15.60 -21.86 21.99
CA LEU A 31 15.49 -20.51 22.53
C LEU A 31 16.43 -19.53 21.81
N LEU A 32 17.66 -19.94 21.50
CA LEU A 32 18.59 -19.12 20.71
C LEU A 32 18.07 -18.85 19.30
N PHE A 33 17.53 -19.87 18.61
CA PHE A 33 16.87 -19.68 17.31
C PHE A 33 15.68 -18.73 17.43
N CYS A 34 14.81 -18.90 18.43
CA CYS A 34 13.68 -18.01 18.68
C CYS A 34 14.12 -16.57 18.94
N LEU A 35 15.19 -16.35 19.71
CA LEU A 35 15.75 -15.02 19.94
C LEU A 35 16.33 -14.40 18.66
N LEU A 36 17.00 -15.20 17.82
CA LEU A 36 17.53 -14.73 16.53
C LEU A 36 16.39 -14.32 15.59
N PHE A 37 15.32 -15.14 15.49
CA PHE A 37 14.12 -14.80 14.74
C PHE A 37 13.41 -13.57 15.31
N ALA A 38 13.36 -13.40 16.63
CA ALA A 38 12.77 -12.23 17.27
C ALA A 38 13.54 -10.95 16.93
N VAL A 39 14.88 -10.99 16.98
CA VAL A 39 15.73 -9.85 16.59
C VAL A 39 15.55 -9.53 15.10
N LEU A 40 15.51 -10.53 14.22
CA LEU A 40 15.24 -10.33 12.80
C LEU A 40 13.85 -9.71 12.56
N ALA A 41 12.81 -10.20 13.25
CA ALA A 41 11.45 -9.69 13.13
C ALA A 41 11.34 -8.24 13.62
N ILE A 42 11.98 -7.91 14.74
CA ILE A 42 12.04 -6.54 15.27
C ILE A 42 12.80 -5.63 14.28
N GLY A 43 13.94 -6.09 13.75
CA GLY A 43 14.72 -5.36 12.75
C GLY A 43 13.93 -5.08 11.48
N LEU A 44 13.26 -6.10 10.93
CA LEU A 44 12.39 -5.96 9.76
C LEU A 44 11.20 -5.05 10.04
N SER A 45 10.60 -5.12 11.23
CA SER A 45 9.51 -4.22 11.64
C SER A 45 9.97 -2.76 11.68
N ILE A 46 11.14 -2.50 12.28
CA ILE A 46 11.74 -1.16 12.33
C ILE A 46 12.05 -0.64 10.92
N ILE A 47 12.65 -1.48 10.06
CA ILE A 47 12.95 -1.12 8.66
C ILE A 47 11.67 -0.83 7.87
N CYS A 48 10.63 -1.65 8.02
CA CYS A 48 9.31 -1.41 7.42
C CYS A 48 8.71 -0.08 7.92
N MET A 49 8.79 0.19 9.22
CA MET A 49 8.29 1.44 9.79
C MET A 49 9.05 2.66 9.22
N TYR A 50 10.38 2.62 9.16
CA TYR A 50 11.18 3.73 8.62
C TYR A 50 11.00 3.92 7.11
N SER A 51 10.90 2.84 6.33
CA SER A 51 10.68 2.93 4.89
C SER A 51 9.32 3.51 4.56
N LEU A 52 8.25 3.15 5.29
CA LEU A 52 6.94 3.77 5.16
C LEU A 52 6.97 5.27 5.50
N ARG A 53 7.68 5.67 6.56
CA ARG A 53 7.80 7.08 6.96
C ARG A 53 8.60 7.92 5.95
N PHE A 54 9.74 7.41 5.50
CA PHE A 54 10.58 8.08 4.49
C PHE A 54 9.81 8.30 3.19
N PHE A 55 9.04 7.29 2.80
CA PHE A 55 8.24 7.32 1.59
C PHE A 55 7.07 8.33 1.67
N ILE A 56 6.40 8.44 2.82
CA ILE A 56 5.42 9.51 3.08
C ILE A 56 6.08 10.90 3.01
N PHE A 57 7.31 11.02 3.51
CA PHE A 57 8.04 12.29 3.52
C PHE A 57 8.56 12.71 2.13
N GLN A 58 9.02 11.78 1.28
CA GLN A 58 9.44 12.14 -0.09
C GLN A 58 8.28 12.71 -0.94
N GLN A 59 7.04 12.36 -0.63
CA GLN A 59 5.87 12.90 -1.32
C GLN A 59 5.60 14.38 -1.05
N THR A 60 6.20 14.99 -0.02
CA THR A 60 6.03 16.43 0.27
C THR A 60 7.04 17.32 -0.44
N VAL A 61 8.04 16.74 -1.14
CA VAL A 61 9.14 17.48 -1.77
C VAL A 61 8.87 17.83 -3.25
N ALA A 62 7.82 17.26 -3.86
CA ALA A 62 7.31 17.81 -5.12
C ALA A 62 6.68 19.18 -4.85
N PRO A 63 6.96 20.23 -5.64
CA PRO A 63 6.34 21.54 -5.44
C PRO A 63 4.84 21.42 -5.69
N SER A 64 4.08 21.17 -4.63
CA SER A 64 2.63 21.06 -4.67
C SER A 64 2.03 22.29 -4.02
N THR A 65 1.33 23.10 -4.80
CA THR A 65 0.53 24.20 -4.28
C THR A 65 -0.76 23.62 -3.72
N PHE A 66 -0.77 23.24 -2.46
CA PHE A 66 -2.02 22.97 -1.75
C PHE A 66 -2.70 24.32 -1.53
N ARG A 67 -3.67 24.70 -2.37
CA ARG A 67 -4.49 25.89 -2.09
C ARG A 67 -5.39 25.58 -0.90
N PRO A 68 -5.38 26.40 0.17
CA PRO A 68 -6.35 26.25 1.25
C PRO A 68 -7.74 26.45 0.66
N TRP A 69 -8.54 25.40 0.63
CA TRP A 69 -9.95 25.50 0.29
C TRP A 69 -10.68 26.00 1.55
N PHE A 70 -10.74 27.30 1.73
CA PHE A 70 -11.68 27.90 2.68
C PHE A 70 -12.37 29.09 2.01
N GLU A 71 -13.21 28.77 1.03
CA GLU A 71 -14.20 29.70 0.50
C GLU A 71 -15.55 29.00 0.51
N GLU A 72 -16.25 29.26 1.61
CA GLU A 72 -17.70 29.18 1.88
C GLU A 72 -18.53 28.25 0.97
N VAL A 73 -18.81 27.05 1.47
CA VAL A 73 -19.55 25.99 0.77
C VAL A 73 -21.04 26.11 1.09
N HIS A 74 -21.79 26.89 0.31
CA HIS A 74 -23.26 26.89 0.35
C HIS A 74 -23.91 27.15 -1.00
N THR A 75 -23.70 26.29 -2.01
CA THR A 75 -24.70 26.15 -3.09
C THR A 75 -24.59 24.81 -3.80
N ILE A 76 -25.69 24.05 -3.79
CA ILE A 76 -25.83 22.77 -4.53
C ILE A 76 -25.56 22.96 -6.03
N GLU A 77 -25.80 24.16 -6.56
CA GLU A 77 -25.53 24.51 -7.96
C GLU A 77 -24.07 24.32 -8.40
N ARG A 78 -23.10 24.44 -7.49
CA ARG A 78 -21.70 24.19 -7.83
C ARG A 78 -21.40 22.71 -8.08
N TRP A 79 -22.13 21.81 -7.45
CA TRP A 79 -22.00 20.36 -7.65
C TRP A 79 -22.59 19.91 -8.99
N ILE A 80 -23.51 20.71 -9.54
CA ILE A 80 -24.17 20.47 -10.82
C ILE A 80 -23.36 21.07 -11.97
N ARG A 81 -22.59 22.14 -11.72
CA ARG A 81 -21.82 22.83 -12.76
C ARG A 81 -20.45 22.17 -12.98
N PRO A 82 -20.15 21.73 -14.22
CA PRO A 82 -18.85 21.16 -14.52
C PRO A 82 -17.73 22.20 -14.37
N PRO A 83 -16.53 21.79 -13.91
CA PRO A 83 -15.39 22.69 -13.78
C PRO A 83 -14.95 23.25 -15.15
N THR A 84 -14.46 24.48 -15.17
CA THR A 84 -14.11 25.20 -16.41
C THR A 84 -12.88 24.63 -17.12
N ASN A 85 -12.10 23.78 -16.44
CA ASN A 85 -10.85 23.18 -16.91
C ASN A 85 -11.00 21.70 -17.33
N LEU A 86 -12.12 21.33 -17.95
CA LEU A 86 -12.29 20.00 -18.55
C LEU A 86 -11.41 19.83 -19.80
N TRP A 87 -10.95 18.60 -20.02
CA TRP A 87 -10.14 18.25 -21.20
C TRP A 87 -10.98 18.02 -22.47
N HIS A 88 -12.30 18.20 -22.39
CA HIS A 88 -13.23 18.09 -23.50
C HIS A 88 -14.20 19.26 -23.51
N SER A 89 -14.66 19.63 -24.72
CA SER A 89 -15.69 20.64 -24.93
C SER A 89 -17.11 20.08 -24.98
N ILE A 90 -17.27 18.77 -24.77
CA ILE A 90 -18.57 18.06 -24.86
C ILE A 90 -19.41 18.33 -23.61
N ASN A 91 -20.70 18.64 -23.79
CA ASN A 91 -21.68 18.82 -22.73
C ASN A 91 -22.08 17.47 -22.07
N ASP A 92 -22.44 17.48 -20.79
CA ASP A 92 -22.78 16.28 -20.01
C ASP A 92 -23.96 15.49 -20.61
N ASN A 93 -24.99 16.18 -21.12
CA ASN A 93 -26.11 15.52 -21.81
C ASN A 93 -25.64 14.74 -23.06
N GLU A 94 -24.69 15.30 -23.81
CA GLU A 94 -24.14 14.64 -24.98
C GLU A 94 -23.18 13.50 -24.59
N LEU A 95 -22.41 13.67 -23.52
CA LEU A 95 -21.61 12.57 -22.95
C LEU A 95 -22.49 11.41 -22.50
N LEU A 96 -23.55 11.69 -21.76
CA LEU A 96 -24.49 10.68 -21.26
C LEU A 96 -25.18 9.96 -22.42
N TRP A 97 -25.66 10.70 -23.41
CA TRP A 97 -26.24 10.14 -24.63
C TRP A 97 -25.23 9.20 -25.34
N ARG A 98 -23.98 9.65 -25.54
CA ARG A 98 -22.92 8.81 -26.14
C ARG A 98 -22.60 7.57 -25.30
N ALA A 99 -22.55 7.69 -23.98
CA ALA A 99 -22.25 6.60 -23.05
C ALA A 99 -23.39 5.57 -22.95
N SER A 100 -24.64 5.98 -23.21
CA SER A 100 -25.82 5.11 -23.18
C SER A 100 -25.97 4.20 -24.40
N PHE A 101 -25.20 4.42 -25.47
CA PHE A 101 -25.24 3.55 -26.64
C PHE A 101 -24.49 2.23 -26.44
N VAL A 102 -25.12 1.13 -26.83
CA VAL A 102 -24.45 -0.15 -26.99
C VAL A 102 -23.55 -0.09 -28.23
N PRO A 103 -22.21 -0.27 -28.10
CA PRO A 103 -21.31 -0.19 -29.24
C PRO A 103 -21.56 -1.36 -30.20
N LYS A 104 -22.15 -1.07 -31.37
CA LYS A 104 -22.38 -2.05 -32.46
C LYS A 104 -21.27 -2.07 -33.51
N ILE A 105 -20.05 -1.68 -33.15
CA ILE A 105 -18.92 -1.58 -34.08
C ILE A 105 -18.35 -2.99 -34.31
N LYS A 106 -18.48 -3.51 -35.54
CA LYS A 106 -17.98 -4.83 -35.94
C LYS A 106 -16.49 -4.86 -36.22
N GLN A 107 -15.96 -3.79 -36.82
CA GLN A 107 -14.53 -3.62 -37.13
C GLN A 107 -14.12 -2.18 -36.85
N TYR A 108 -12.96 -2.01 -36.21
CA TYR A 108 -12.41 -0.69 -35.91
C TYR A 108 -11.49 -0.24 -37.05
N PRO A 109 -11.44 1.06 -37.38
CA PRO A 109 -10.57 1.59 -38.44
C PRO A 109 -9.08 1.56 -38.07
N PHE A 110 -8.72 0.97 -36.93
CA PHE A 110 -7.37 0.83 -36.43
C PHE A 110 -7.24 -0.50 -35.66
N LEU A 111 -6.00 -1.01 -35.59
CA LEU A 111 -5.68 -2.20 -34.82
C LEU A 111 -5.90 -1.91 -33.33
N ARG A 112 -6.90 -2.56 -32.72
CA ARG A 112 -7.09 -2.50 -31.27
C ARG A 112 -6.12 -3.45 -30.59
N VAL A 113 -5.12 -2.89 -29.95
CA VAL A 113 -4.29 -3.63 -28.99
C VAL A 113 -5.07 -3.71 -27.67
N PRO A 114 -5.26 -4.90 -27.07
CA PRO A 114 -5.85 -5.02 -25.75
C PRO A 114 -4.98 -4.26 -24.74
N LYS A 115 -5.61 -3.39 -23.94
CA LYS A 115 -4.92 -2.58 -22.92
C LYS A 115 -5.51 -2.81 -21.55
N ILE A 116 -4.65 -2.76 -20.54
CA ILE A 116 -5.05 -2.77 -19.13
C ILE A 116 -5.18 -1.31 -18.66
N ALA A 117 -6.31 -0.99 -18.03
CA ALA A 117 -6.53 0.34 -17.45
C ALA A 117 -6.17 0.33 -15.95
N PHE A 118 -5.29 1.25 -15.56
CA PHE A 118 -4.92 1.51 -14.18
C PHE A 118 -5.58 2.81 -13.73
N MET A 119 -6.39 2.75 -12.68
CA MET A 119 -7.01 3.91 -12.06
C MET A 119 -6.47 4.07 -10.64
N PHE A 120 -5.82 5.21 -10.39
CA PHE A 120 -5.28 5.54 -9.08
C PHE A 120 -6.17 6.59 -8.43
N LEU A 121 -6.73 6.27 -7.27
CA LEU A 121 -7.52 7.19 -6.45
C LEU A 121 -6.67 7.65 -5.27
N THR A 122 -6.32 8.93 -5.22
CA THR A 122 -5.40 9.47 -4.20
C THR A 122 -5.97 10.74 -3.59
N LYS A 123 -5.56 11.08 -2.36
CA LYS A 123 -5.92 12.37 -1.76
C LYS A 123 -4.93 13.50 -2.09
N GLY A 124 -3.77 13.13 -2.62
CA GLY A 124 -2.71 14.06 -2.98
C GLY A 124 -1.70 13.34 -3.87
N PRO A 125 -0.38 13.47 -3.61
CA PRO A 125 0.62 12.80 -4.44
C PRO A 125 0.41 11.29 -4.48
N LEU A 126 0.70 10.69 -5.64
CA LEU A 126 0.52 9.25 -5.84
C LEU A 126 1.59 8.45 -5.09
N PRO A 127 1.21 7.58 -4.13
CA PRO A 127 2.19 6.73 -3.49
C PRO A 127 2.85 5.82 -4.54
N LEU A 128 4.17 5.70 -4.46
CA LEU A 128 5.01 4.79 -5.22
C LEU A 128 5.10 5.25 -6.67
N ALA A 129 4.79 6.53 -6.95
CA ALA A 129 4.92 7.11 -8.28
C ALA A 129 6.27 6.78 -8.94
N PRO A 130 7.44 6.86 -8.26
CA PRO A 130 8.71 6.49 -8.90
C PRO A 130 8.81 4.99 -9.25
N LEU A 131 8.19 4.10 -8.46
CA LEU A 131 8.17 2.67 -8.73
C LEU A 131 7.22 2.37 -9.89
N TRP A 132 6.02 2.95 -9.87
CA TRP A 132 5.04 2.80 -10.93
C TRP A 132 5.53 3.38 -12.25
N ASP A 133 6.23 4.52 -12.24
CA ASP A 133 6.87 5.07 -13.44
C ASP A 133 7.84 4.07 -14.07
N ARG A 134 8.62 3.35 -13.25
CA ARG A 134 9.50 2.28 -13.74
C ARG A 134 8.72 1.08 -14.26
N PHE A 135 7.63 0.70 -13.60
CA PHE A 135 6.76 -0.39 -14.02
C PHE A 135 6.11 -0.14 -15.40
N PHE A 136 5.66 1.09 -15.63
CA PHE A 136 5.01 1.47 -16.88
C PHE A 136 5.99 1.78 -18.03
N LYS A 137 7.25 2.04 -17.71
CA LYS A 137 8.28 2.34 -18.71
C LYS A 137 8.39 1.21 -19.74
N GLY A 138 8.24 1.56 -21.02
CA GLY A 138 8.29 0.59 -22.13
C GLY A 138 6.98 -0.16 -22.41
N ASN A 139 5.98 -0.08 -21.51
CA ASN A 139 4.68 -0.76 -21.65
C ASN A 139 3.51 0.21 -21.96
N GLU A 140 3.82 1.44 -22.37
CA GLU A 140 2.86 2.53 -22.63
C GLU A 140 1.78 2.17 -23.65
N ARG A 141 2.07 1.27 -24.60
CA ARG A 141 1.10 0.83 -25.61
C ARG A 141 0.05 -0.13 -25.06
N HIS A 142 0.36 -0.85 -23.98
CA HIS A 142 -0.49 -1.89 -23.39
C HIS A 142 -1.20 -1.43 -22.12
N CYS A 143 -0.87 -0.24 -21.61
CA CYS A 143 -1.44 0.29 -20.39
C CYS A 143 -2.08 1.66 -20.62
N SER A 144 -3.25 1.89 -20.03
CA SER A 144 -3.89 3.20 -19.93
C SER A 144 -3.89 3.62 -18.47
N ILE A 145 -3.35 4.80 -18.16
CA ILE A 145 -3.16 5.26 -16.77
C ILE A 145 -4.06 6.47 -16.52
N TYR A 146 -4.80 6.42 -15.42
CA TYR A 146 -5.68 7.48 -14.95
C TYR A 146 -5.40 7.76 -13.47
N VAL A 147 -5.27 9.03 -13.11
CA VAL A 147 -5.06 9.46 -11.73
C VAL A 147 -6.19 10.39 -11.34
N HIS A 148 -6.88 10.10 -10.24
CA HIS A 148 -7.90 10.97 -9.67
C HIS A 148 -7.43 11.39 -8.28
N ALA A 149 -7.29 12.70 -8.09
CA ALA A 149 -6.85 13.28 -6.83
C ALA A 149 -7.86 14.33 -6.34
N LEU A 150 -7.69 14.82 -5.11
CA LEU A 150 -8.50 15.94 -4.62
C LEU A 150 -8.39 17.16 -5.57
N PRO A 151 -9.45 17.97 -5.71
CA PRO A 151 -9.44 19.14 -6.59
C PRO A 151 -8.39 20.18 -6.18
N SER A 152 -8.04 20.25 -4.89
CA SER A 152 -7.00 21.13 -4.36
C SER A 152 -5.58 20.67 -4.68
N TYR A 153 -5.40 19.43 -5.17
CA TYR A 153 -4.11 18.86 -5.49
C TYR A 153 -3.81 18.98 -6.99
N LEU A 154 -2.77 19.75 -7.31
CA LEU A 154 -2.25 19.88 -8.67
C LEU A 154 -0.97 19.05 -8.82
N ALA A 155 -1.02 18.00 -9.64
CA ALA A 155 0.11 17.11 -9.81
C ALA A 155 1.15 17.68 -10.80
N GLY A 156 2.37 17.93 -10.32
CA GLY A 156 3.50 18.42 -11.12
C GLY A 156 4.36 17.32 -11.72
N TYR A 157 3.78 16.35 -12.43
CA TYR A 157 4.57 15.25 -13.04
C TYR A 157 5.41 15.74 -14.23
N PRO A 158 6.72 15.43 -14.30
CA PRO A 158 7.57 15.79 -15.42
C PRO A 158 7.09 15.11 -16.71
N GLN A 159 7.43 15.67 -17.87
CA GLN A 159 7.01 15.12 -19.17
C GLN A 159 7.47 13.68 -19.41
N SER A 160 8.57 13.25 -18.78
CA SER A 160 9.11 11.90 -18.86
C SER A 160 8.37 10.87 -17.98
N SER A 161 7.46 11.30 -17.10
CA SER A 161 6.71 10.42 -16.20
C SER A 161 5.51 9.82 -16.91
N ALA A 162 5.17 8.58 -16.57
CA ALA A 162 3.99 7.89 -17.10
C ALA A 162 2.68 8.58 -16.66
N PHE A 163 2.74 9.38 -15.59
CA PHE A 163 1.62 10.13 -15.03
C PHE A 163 1.43 11.52 -15.64
N HIS A 164 2.31 11.95 -16.54
CA HIS A 164 2.19 13.25 -17.19
C HIS A 164 0.86 13.38 -17.94
N ARG A 165 0.08 14.42 -17.61
CA ARG A 165 -1.27 14.67 -18.17
C ARG A 165 -2.21 13.46 -18.06
N ARG A 166 -2.12 12.72 -16.96
CA ARG A 166 -3.05 11.60 -16.65
C ARG A 166 -4.02 11.91 -15.51
N GLN A 167 -3.97 13.10 -14.92
CA GLN A 167 -4.86 13.50 -13.82
C GLN A 167 -6.25 13.89 -14.34
N ILE A 168 -7.28 13.14 -13.95
CA ILE A 168 -8.68 13.47 -14.21
C ILE A 168 -9.12 14.50 -13.14
N PRO A 169 -9.58 15.70 -13.55
CA PRO A 169 -10.09 16.68 -12.60
C PRO A 169 -11.33 16.13 -11.89
N SER A 170 -11.38 16.29 -10.57
CA SER A 170 -12.60 16.07 -9.80
C SER A 170 -13.56 17.23 -10.00
N GLN A 171 -14.83 16.91 -10.26
CA GLN A 171 -15.93 17.87 -10.27
C GLN A 171 -16.30 18.28 -8.84
#